data_AF-B8IXU6-F1
#
_entry.id   AF-B8IXU6-F1
#
_cell.length_a   1.000
_cell.length_b   1.000
_cell.length_c   1.000
_cell.angle_alpha   90.00
_cell.angle_beta   90.00
_cell.angle_gamma   90.00
#
_symmetry.space_group_name_H-M   'P 1'
#
loop_
_entity.id
_entity.type
_entity.pdbx_description
1 polymer ?
#
loop_
_entity_poly.entity_id
_entity_poly.type
_entity_poly.pdbx_seq_one_letter_code
_entity_poly.pdbx_strand_id
1 'polypeptide(L)' 'MPDHHVIADLDEVDQHIADGERRISDIAARIEQGRAVGRDTSLAEELLRLMHETVEQWRIQRQLIVEALDREQRER' A
#
# COMPACT_ATOMS: atom_id res chain seq x y z
N MET A 1 -13.44 11.66 -23.08
CA MET A 1 -13.66 11.62 -21.62
C MET A 1 -12.86 10.44 -21.09
N PRO A 2 -12.01 10.61 -20.05
CA PRO A 2 -11.45 9.46 -19.34
C PRO A 2 -12.59 8.66 -18.75
N ASP A 3 -12.51 7.33 -18.76
CA ASP A 3 -13.54 6.48 -18.17
C ASP A 3 -13.62 6.76 -16.66
N HIS A 4 -14.74 7.33 -16.22
CA HIS A 4 -14.99 7.67 -14.81
C HIS A 4 -14.83 6.48 -13.86
N HIS A 5 -14.97 5.26 -14.38
CA HIS A 5 -14.71 4.02 -13.65
C HIS A 5 -13.23 3.85 -13.26
N VAL A 6 -12.29 4.18 -14.16
CA VAL A 6 -10.86 4.02 -13.90
C VAL A 6 -10.36 5.01 -12.83
N ILE A 7 -10.94 6.21 -12.77
CA ILE A 7 -10.61 7.20 -11.74
C ILE A 7 -11.11 6.73 -10.36
N ALA A 8 -12.33 6.18 -10.29
CA ALA A 8 -12.86 5.64 -9.04
C ALA A 8 -12.06 4.42 -8.54
N ASP A 9 -11.58 3.57 -9.45
CA ASP A 9 -10.72 2.43 -9.11
C ASP A 9 -9.35 2.90 -8.55
N LEU A 10 -8.82 4.02 -9.05
CA LEU A 10 -7.59 4.61 -8.54
C LEU A 10 -7.77 5.24 -7.14
N ASP A 11 -8.90 5.91 -6.90
CA ASP A 11 -9.23 6.44 -5.57
C ASP A 11 -9.36 5.31 -4.54
N GLU A 12 -9.95 4.16 -4.93
CA GLU A 12 -10.01 2.99 -4.07
C GLU A 12 -8.61 2.41 -3.78
N VAL A 13 -7.73 2.33 -4.79
CA VAL A 13 -6.34 1.91 -4.60
C VAL A 13 -5.60 2.84 -3.64
N ASP A 14 -5.80 4.16 -3.75
CA ASP A 14 -5.22 5.14 -2.82
C ASP A 14 -5.68 4.93 -1.39
N GLN A 15 -6.96 4.65 -1.20
CA GLN A 15 -7.51 4.33 0.13
C GLN A 15 -6.90 3.05 0.70
N HIS A 16 -6.77 1.99 -0.11
CA HIS A 16 -6.14 0.74 0.33
C HIS A 16 -4.66 0.91 0.70
N ILE A 17 -3.92 1.73 -0.04
CA ILE A 17 -2.53 2.10 0.28
C ILE A 17 -2.48 2.83 1.63
N ALA A 18 -3.31 3.85 1.82
CA ALA A 18 -3.34 4.63 3.07
C ALA A 18 -3.72 3.77 4.29
N ASP A 19 -4.69 2.87 4.14
CA ASP A 19 -5.07 1.94 5.20
C ASP A 19 -3.96 0.91 5.48
N GLY A 20 -3.25 0.45 4.45
CA GLY A 20 -2.07 -0.40 4.56
C GLY A 20 -0.95 0.26 5.36
N GLU A 21 -0.61 1.51 5.05
CA GLU A 21 0.40 2.31 5.75
C GLU A 21 0.06 2.53 7.23
N ARG A 22 -1.23 2.79 7.52
CA ARG A 22 -1.70 2.92 8.90
C ARG A 22 -1.49 1.61 9.67
N ARG A 23 -1.89 0.48 9.07
CA ARG A 23 -1.73 -0.85 9.69
C ARG A 23 -0.26 -1.22 9.92
N ILE A 24 0.61 -0.90 8.96
CA ILE A 24 2.07 -1.07 9.09
C ILE A 24 2.58 -0.33 10.33
N SER A 25 2.19 0.94 10.50
CA SER A 25 2.60 1.76 11.64
C SER A 25 2.12 1.18 12.97
N ASP A 26 0.86 0.73 13.02
CA ASP A 26 0.27 0.10 14.21
C ASP A 26 0.99 -1.22 14.57
N ILE A 27 1.30 -2.06 13.58
CA ILE A 27 1.99 -3.33 13.78
C ILE A 27 3.42 -3.09 14.26
N ALA A 28 4.14 -2.13 13.66
CA ALA A 28 5.48 -1.76 14.07
C ALA A 28 5.52 -1.31 15.55
N ALA A 29 4.56 -0.48 15.97
CA ALA A 29 4.46 -0.05 17.37
C ALA A 29 4.21 -1.23 18.33
N ARG A 30 3.36 -2.19 17.94
CA ARG A 30 3.07 -3.38 18.75
C ARG A 30 4.26 -4.33 18.84
N ILE A 31 5.03 -4.48 17.76
CA ILE A 31 6.29 -5.25 17.76
C ILE A 31 7.26 -4.63 18.75
N GLU A 32 7.46 -3.31 18.70
CA GLU A 32 8.39 -2.64 19.63
C GLU A 32 7.95 -2.81 21.09
N GLN A 33 6.65 -2.65 21.38
CA GLN A 33 6.11 -2.93 22.70
C GLN A 33 6.32 -4.39 23.13
N GLY A 34 6.18 -5.34 22.21
CA GLY A 34 6.42 -6.76 22.45
C GLY A 34 7.89 -7.06 22.78
N ARG A 35 8.82 -6.49 22.01
CA ARG A 35 10.26 -6.59 22.23
C ARG A 35 10.66 -6.04 23.60
N ALA A 36 10.13 -4.88 23.98
CA ALA A 36 10.41 -4.23 25.25
C ALA A 36 10.06 -5.10 26.48
N VAL A 37 9.07 -6.00 26.34
CA VAL A 37 8.68 -6.94 27.41
C VAL A 37 9.22 -8.36 27.20
N GLY A 38 10.17 -8.54 26.28
CA GLY A 38 10.84 -9.84 26.04
C GLY A 38 9.98 -10.88 25.33
N ARG A 39 8.92 -10.49 24.62
CA ARG A 39 8.15 -11.42 23.76
C ARG A 39 8.91 -11.72 22.48
N ASP A 40 8.78 -12.94 21.99
CA ASP A 40 9.17 -13.28 20.63
C ASP A 40 8.25 -12.57 19.63
N THR A 41 8.84 -11.74 18.77
CA THR A 41 8.15 -10.96 17.74
C THR A 41 8.49 -11.40 16.32
N SER A 42 9.23 -12.50 16.14
CA SER A 42 9.77 -12.91 14.84
C SER A 42 8.68 -13.08 13.77
N LEU A 43 7.57 -13.74 14.10
CA LEU A 43 6.44 -13.89 13.17
C LEU A 43 5.78 -12.55 12.84
N ALA A 44 5.62 -11.66 13.83
CA ALA A 44 5.02 -10.35 13.60
C ALA A 44 5.88 -9.49 12.68
N GLU A 45 7.21 -9.59 12.81
CA GLU A 45 8.18 -8.92 11.93
C GLU A 45 8.13 -9.43 10.50
N GLU A 46 7.99 -10.75 10.32
CA GLU A 46 7.80 -11.33 8.98
C GLU A 46 6.49 -10.86 8.34
N LEU A 47 5.39 -10.84 9.10
CA LEU A 47 4.11 -10.33 8.62
C LEU A 47 4.18 -8.82 8.30
N LEU A 48 4.88 -8.04 9.11
CA LEU A 48 5.11 -6.62 8.84
C LEU A 48 5.87 -6.42 7.53
N ARG A 49 6.92 -7.23 7.28
CA ARG A 49 7.67 -7.21 6.02
C ARG A 49 6.77 -7.53 4.82
N LEU A 50 5.96 -8.57 4.90
CA LEU A 50 5.02 -8.94 3.83
C LEU A 50 3.98 -7.83 3.57
N MET A 51 3.53 -7.15 4.62
CA MET A 51 2.60 -6.02 4.50
C MET A 51 3.26 -4.84 3.76
N HIS A 52 4.52 -4.52 4.09
CA HIS A 52 5.31 -3.52 3.37
C HIS A 52 5.46 -3.88 1.89
N GLU A 53 5.84 -5.11 1.58
CA GLU A 53 5.99 -5.59 0.20
C GLU A 53 4.67 -5.45 -0.57
N THR A 54 3.54 -5.80 0.06
CA THR A 54 2.21 -5.71 -0.55
C THR A 54 1.82 -4.26 -0.87
N VAL A 55 2.00 -3.34 0.09
CA VAL A 55 1.69 -1.91 -0.10
C VAL A 55 2.58 -1.31 -1.21
N GLU A 56 3.84 -1.71 -1.27
CA GLU A 56 4.75 -1.25 -2.33
C GLU A 56 4.33 -1.76 -3.71
N GLN A 57 3.87 -3.01 -3.82
CA GLN A 57 3.31 -3.51 -5.08
C GLN A 57 2.08 -2.72 -5.53
N TRP A 58 1.19 -2.34 -4.61
CA TRP A 58 0.04 -1.50 -4.95
C TRP A 58 0.45 -0.11 -5.43
N ARG A 59 1.46 0.51 -4.82
CA ARG A 59 2.01 1.80 -5.29
C ARG A 59 2.57 1.70 -6.71
N ILE A 60 3.32 0.63 -7.00
CA ILE A 60 3.86 0.37 -8.34
C ILE A 60 2.73 0.20 -9.35
N GLN A 61 1.75 -0.64 -9.04
CA GLN A 61 0.59 -0.88 -9.91
C GLN A 61 -0.18 0.41 -10.20
N ARG A 62 -0.44 1.21 -9.16
CA ARG A 62 -1.09 2.51 -9.29
C ARG A 62 -0.32 3.43 -10.25
N GLN A 63 0.99 3.54 -10.06
CA GLN A 63 1.84 4.41 -10.89
C GLN A 63 1.79 3.98 -12.36
N LEU A 64 1.85 2.69 -12.65
CA LEU A 64 1.77 2.17 -14.02
C LEU A 64 0.42 2.51 -14.68
N ILE A 65 -0.68 2.43 -13.94
CA ILE A 65 -2.02 2.77 -14.45
C ILE A 65 -2.09 4.27 -14.77
N VAL A 66 -1.63 5.13 -13.85
CA VAL A 66 -1.59 6.59 -14.07
C VAL A 66 -0.76 6.94 -15.30
N GLU A 67 0.42 6.34 -15.45
CA GLU A 67 1.28 6.57 -16.63
C GLU A 67 0.64 6.12 -17.94
N ALA A 68 -0.12 5.03 -17.92
CA ALA A 68 -0.86 4.55 -19.08
C ALA A 68 -1.97 5.53 -19.48
N LEU A 69 -2.72 6.06 -18.51
CA LEU A 69 -3.77 7.06 -18.74
C LEU A 69 -3.19 8.37 -19.28
N ASP A 70 -2.09 8.85 -18.70
CA ASP A 70 -1.40 10.07 -19.18
C ASP A 70 -0.86 9.92 -20.60
N ARG A 71 -0.45 8.70 -20.97
CA ARG A 71 -0.01 8.41 -22.35
C ARG A 71 -1.19 8.45 -23.30
N GLU A 72 -2.29 7.79 -22.96
CA GLU A 72 -3.51 7.79 -23.77
C GLU A 72 -4.05 9.21 -23.99
N GLN A 73 -4.04 10.05 -22.96
CA GLN A 73 -4.49 11.44 -23.07
C GLN A 73 -3.60 12.31 -23.99
N ARG A 74 -2.29 12.02 -24.06
CA ARG A 74 -1.35 12.75 -24.93
C ARG A 74 -1.42 12.32 -26.39
N GLU A 75 -1.87 11.10 -26.65
CA GLU A 75 -1.98 10.51 -28.00
C GLU A 75 -3.36 10.78 -28.64
N ARG A 76 -4.30 11.37 -27.90
CA ARG A 76 -5.62 11.84 -28.38
C ARG A 76 -5.59 13.32 -28.76
#